data_AF-A0A6L4ZBY6-F1
#
_entry.id   AF-A0A6L4ZBY6-F1
#
_cell.length_a   1.000
_cell.length_b   1.000
_cell.length_c   1.000
_cell.angle_alpha   90.00
_cell.angle_beta   90.00
_cell.angle_gamma   90.00
#
_symmetry.space_group_name_H-M   'P 1'
#
loop_
_entity.id
_entity.type
_entity.pdbx_description
1 polymer ?
#
loop_
_entity_poly.entity_id
_entity_poly.type
_entity_poly.pdbx_seq_one_letter_code
_entity_poly.pdbx_strand_id
1 'polypeptide(L)'
;MRYKNKDLISQINTLHSNQIQAKIELADCPLKAMMCEVHLYSIHISLLETEKYRTEKKYEKSVESLKSAFDKTTELQNNPCTKCANHYRPNIIETMETIINELYSNSNSIFRKKNQNPTHTRAVGILREMKHLVNSTAHLSELKGKFLGNYLN
;
A
#
# COMPACT_ATOMS: atom_id res chain seq x y z
N MET A 1 -33.43 -23.51 -12.31
CA MET A 1 -32.97 -23.43 -10.91
C MET A 1 -31.83 -22.41 -10.81
N ARG A 2 -32.10 -21.18 -10.31
CA ARG A 2 -31.11 -20.10 -10.14
C ARG A 2 -31.17 -19.57 -8.70
N TYR A 3 -30.57 -20.27 -7.75
CA TYR A 3 -30.43 -19.80 -6.37
C TYR A 3 -29.17 -20.40 -5.75
N LYS A 4 -27.98 -19.85 -6.07
CA LYS A 4 -26.74 -20.14 -5.34
C LYS A 4 -25.73 -18.98 -5.23
N ASN A 5 -26.02 -17.82 -5.85
CA ASN A 5 -25.00 -16.76 -5.99
C ASN A 5 -25.06 -15.66 -4.89
N LYS A 6 -26.16 -15.55 -4.13
CA LYS A 6 -26.30 -14.53 -3.07
C LYS A 6 -25.64 -14.94 -1.76
N ASP A 7 -25.61 -16.23 -1.44
CA ASP A 7 -24.98 -16.74 -0.20
C ASP A 7 -23.46 -16.72 -0.25
N LEU A 8 -22.85 -16.93 -1.44
CA LEU A 8 -21.39 -16.90 -1.58
C LEU A 8 -20.82 -15.49 -1.39
N ILE A 9 -21.51 -14.48 -1.93
CA ILE A 9 -21.11 -13.06 -1.79
C ILE A 9 -21.29 -12.59 -0.34
N SER A 10 -22.37 -13.01 0.33
CA SER A 10 -22.60 -12.78 1.76
C SER A 10 -21.50 -13.39 2.62
N GLN A 11 -21.16 -14.67 2.40
CA GLN A 11 -20.13 -15.37 3.18
C GLN A 11 -18.71 -14.84 2.93
N ILE A 12 -18.40 -14.44 1.69
CA ILE A 12 -17.15 -13.74 1.36
C ILE A 12 -17.12 -12.41 2.12
N ASN A 13 -18.18 -11.61 2.09
CA ASN A 13 -18.23 -10.34 2.83
C ASN A 13 -18.07 -10.52 4.35
N THR A 14 -18.60 -11.58 4.95
CA THR A 14 -18.49 -11.83 6.40
C THR A 14 -17.11 -12.34 6.80
N LEU A 15 -16.51 -13.26 6.04
CA LEU A 15 -15.13 -13.71 6.29
C LEU A 15 -14.12 -12.58 6.05
N HIS A 16 -14.39 -11.74 5.05
CA HIS A 16 -13.58 -10.61 4.65
C HIS A 16 -13.71 -9.45 5.63
N SER A 17 -14.91 -9.16 6.16
CA SER A 17 -15.11 -8.20 7.26
C SER A 17 -14.34 -8.60 8.52
N ASN A 18 -14.28 -9.89 8.83
CA ASN A 18 -13.56 -10.39 10.02
C ASN A 18 -12.03 -10.37 9.84
N GLN A 19 -11.51 -10.64 8.63
CA GLN A 19 -10.07 -10.51 8.34
C GLN A 19 -9.62 -9.06 8.18
N ILE A 20 -10.48 -8.21 7.62
CA ILE A 20 -10.31 -6.76 7.58
C ILE A 20 -10.31 -6.22 9.00
N GLN A 21 -11.26 -6.59 9.87
CA GLN A 21 -11.26 -6.19 11.27
C GLN A 21 -10.00 -6.66 12.00
N ALA A 22 -9.63 -7.94 11.92
CA ALA A 22 -8.48 -8.48 12.66
C ALA A 22 -7.12 -7.89 12.25
N LYS A 23 -6.97 -7.35 11.02
CA LYS A 23 -5.71 -6.74 10.54
C LYS A 23 -5.75 -5.20 10.49
N ILE A 24 -6.94 -4.59 10.45
CA ILE A 24 -7.13 -3.12 10.57
C ILE A 24 -7.23 -2.69 12.05
N GLU A 25 -7.53 -3.62 12.97
CA GLU A 25 -7.37 -3.44 14.42
C GLU A 25 -5.92 -3.09 14.83
N LEU A 26 -4.94 -3.17 13.93
CA LEU A 26 -3.57 -2.72 14.17
C LEU A 26 -3.36 -1.20 14.12
N ALA A 27 -4.36 -0.38 13.79
CA ALA A 27 -4.19 1.07 13.83
C ALA A 27 -5.50 1.78 14.20
N ASP A 28 -5.39 2.82 15.03
CA ASP A 28 -6.41 3.82 15.39
C ASP A 28 -6.92 4.62 14.17
N CYS A 29 -7.37 3.92 13.13
CA CYS A 29 -7.96 4.45 11.93
C CYS A 29 -9.46 4.59 12.17
N PRO A 30 -9.98 5.82 12.36
CA PRO A 30 -11.42 6.01 12.51
C PRO A 30 -12.10 5.68 11.18
N LEU A 31 -12.58 4.45 11.06
CA LEU A 31 -13.34 3.90 9.93
C LEU A 31 -14.69 4.61 9.69
N LYS A 32 -15.03 5.62 10.50
CA LYS A 32 -16.38 6.22 10.52
C LYS A 32 -16.70 7.11 9.30
N ALA A 33 -15.74 7.43 8.45
CA ALA A 33 -16.01 8.14 7.19
C ALA A 33 -16.01 7.14 6.02
N MET A 34 -17.17 6.98 5.39
CA MET A 34 -17.41 6.04 4.26
C MET A 34 -16.38 6.18 3.12
N MET A 35 -15.84 7.39 2.90
CA MET A 35 -14.80 7.61 1.89
C MET A 35 -13.45 6.99 2.29
N CYS A 36 -13.06 6.99 3.57
CA CYS A 36 -11.83 6.32 3.98
C CYS A 36 -11.94 4.81 3.72
N GLU A 37 -13.10 4.21 4.00
CA GLU A 37 -13.33 2.76 3.92
C GLU A 37 -13.05 2.20 2.52
N VAL A 38 -13.51 2.88 1.46
CA VAL A 38 -13.32 2.44 0.08
C VAL A 38 -11.83 2.40 -0.30
N HIS A 39 -11.08 3.46 0.03
CA HIS A 39 -9.64 3.50 -0.26
C HIS A 39 -8.87 2.50 0.62
N LEU A 40 -9.23 2.35 1.90
CA LEU A 40 -8.61 1.39 2.81
C LEU A 40 -8.83 -0.05 2.35
N TYR A 41 -10.05 -0.37 1.90
CA TYR A 41 -10.35 -1.65 1.29
C TYR A 41 -9.48 -1.89 0.06
N SER A 42 -9.38 -0.90 -0.83
CA SER A 42 -8.55 -1.01 -2.03
C SER A 42 -7.06 -1.21 -1.71
N ILE A 43 -6.53 -0.51 -0.70
CA ILE A 43 -5.16 -0.68 -0.20
C ILE A 43 -4.97 -2.11 0.31
N HIS A 44 -5.91 -2.59 1.12
CA HIS A 44 -5.84 -3.93 1.71
C HIS A 44 -5.85 -5.03 0.64
N ILE A 45 -6.76 -4.96 -0.34
CA ILE A 45 -6.80 -5.90 -1.46
C ILE A 45 -5.46 -5.89 -2.22
N SER A 46 -4.94 -4.70 -2.51
CA SER A 46 -3.66 -4.57 -3.24
C SER A 46 -2.49 -5.19 -2.47
N LEU A 47 -2.48 -5.09 -1.13
CA LEU A 47 -1.48 -5.74 -0.28
C LEU A 47 -1.62 -7.27 -0.27
N LEU A 48 -2.85 -7.80 -0.23
CA LEU A 48 -3.08 -9.25 -0.33
C LEU A 48 -2.65 -9.80 -1.69
N GLU A 49 -2.97 -9.08 -2.77
CA GLU A 49 -2.54 -9.43 -4.13
C GLU A 49 -1.02 -9.39 -4.27
N THR A 50 -0.38 -8.39 -3.67
CA THR A 50 1.08 -8.28 -3.62
C THR A 50 1.72 -9.55 -3.05
N GLU A 51 1.26 -9.98 -1.88
CA GLU A 51 1.79 -11.16 -1.19
C GLU A 51 1.53 -12.45 -1.97
N LYS A 52 0.32 -12.57 -2.55
CA LYS A 52 -0.01 -13.68 -3.45
C LYS A 52 0.95 -13.72 -4.65
N TYR A 53 1.12 -12.60 -5.35
CA TYR A 53 1.99 -12.52 -6.52
C TYR A 53 3.47 -12.73 -6.17
N ARG A 54 3.91 -12.26 -5.00
CA ARG A 54 5.26 -12.50 -4.49
C ARG A 54 5.51 -13.99 -4.24
N THR A 55 4.58 -14.69 -3.60
CA THR A 55 4.65 -16.14 -3.38
C THR A 55 4.66 -16.92 -4.69
N GLU A 56 3.88 -16.47 -5.68
CA GLU A 56 3.86 -17.03 -7.04
C GLU A 56 5.07 -16.60 -7.91
N LYS A 57 6.02 -15.82 -7.37
CA LYS A 57 7.16 -15.22 -8.09
C LYS A 57 6.78 -14.36 -9.31
N LYS A 58 5.55 -13.84 -9.34
CA LYS A 58 5.03 -12.88 -10.34
C LYS A 58 5.37 -11.45 -9.93
N TYR A 59 6.67 -11.18 -9.83
CA TYR A 59 7.18 -9.93 -9.25
C TYR A 59 6.70 -8.66 -9.94
N GLU A 60 6.52 -8.66 -11.27
CA GLU A 60 5.99 -7.49 -11.97
C GLU A 60 4.59 -7.11 -11.48
N LYS A 61 3.70 -8.10 -11.32
CA LYS A 61 2.35 -7.89 -10.79
C LYS A 61 2.38 -7.46 -9.32
N SER A 62 3.29 -8.03 -8.54
CA SER A 62 3.49 -7.66 -7.13
C SER A 62 3.90 -6.18 -6.99
N VAL A 63 4.83 -5.71 -7.84
CA VAL A 63 5.26 -4.31 -7.89
C VAL A 63 4.11 -3.38 -8.33
N GLU A 64 3.31 -3.79 -9.31
CA GLU A 64 2.15 -3.01 -9.77
C GLU A 64 1.06 -2.90 -8.69
N SER A 65 0.75 -4.00 -8.00
CA SER A 65 -0.21 -4.00 -6.88
C SER A 65 0.28 -3.09 -5.74
N LEU A 66 1.58 -3.12 -5.38
CA LEU A 66 2.11 -2.19 -4.36
C LEU A 66 2.06 -0.73 -4.80
N LYS A 67 2.34 -0.46 -6.08
CA LYS A 67 2.19 0.91 -6.60
C LYS A 67 0.76 1.38 -6.49
N SER A 68 -0.20 0.54 -6.87
CA SER A 68 -1.64 0.83 -6.72
C SER A 68 -2.02 1.09 -5.26
N ALA A 69 -1.52 0.26 -4.34
CA ALA A 69 -1.72 0.46 -2.90
C ALA A 69 -1.19 1.83 -2.45
N PHE A 70 0.02 2.19 -2.87
CA PHE A 70 0.64 3.47 -2.53
C PHE A 70 -0.16 4.65 -3.11
N ASP A 71 -0.52 4.60 -4.39
CA ASP A 71 -1.30 5.64 -5.06
C ASP A 71 -2.62 5.87 -4.31
N LYS A 72 -3.29 4.81 -3.85
CA LYS A 72 -4.49 4.93 -3.01
C LYS A 72 -4.23 5.61 -1.67
N THR A 73 -3.06 5.44 -1.06
CA THR A 73 -2.70 6.24 0.13
C THR A 73 -2.53 7.73 -0.19
N THR A 74 -2.19 8.09 -1.42
CA THR A 74 -2.06 9.51 -1.82
C THR A 74 -3.41 10.18 -2.05
N GLU A 75 -4.46 9.41 -2.32
CA GLU A 75 -5.85 9.88 -2.41
C GLU A 75 -6.44 10.18 -1.01
N LEU A 76 -5.90 9.55 0.04
CA LEU A 76 -6.30 9.76 1.44
C LEU A 76 -5.70 11.03 2.06
N GLN A 77 -6.03 12.20 1.52
CA GLN A 77 -5.48 13.49 1.98
C GLN A 77 -6.32 14.16 3.08
N ASN A 78 -7.58 13.77 3.23
CA ASN A 78 -8.51 14.40 4.17
C ASN A 78 -8.40 13.80 5.57
N ASN A 79 -8.46 14.65 6.60
CA ASN A 79 -8.57 14.23 7.99
C ASN A 79 -9.97 13.60 8.20
N PRO A 80 -10.09 12.38 8.78
CA PRO A 80 -9.06 11.62 9.49
C PRO A 80 -8.29 10.57 8.68
N CYS A 81 -8.63 10.35 7.41
CA CYS A 81 -7.99 9.32 6.59
C CYS A 81 -6.48 9.53 6.40
N THR A 82 -5.97 10.77 6.52
CA THR A 82 -4.52 11.06 6.41
C THR A 82 -3.68 10.28 7.42
N LYS A 83 -4.20 10.05 8.64
CA LYS A 83 -3.50 9.24 9.66
C LYS A 83 -3.32 7.80 9.17
N CYS A 84 -4.34 7.25 8.53
CA CYS A 84 -4.29 5.92 7.94
C CYS A 84 -3.30 5.85 6.79
N ALA A 85 -3.34 6.84 5.89
CA ALA A 85 -2.35 6.94 4.81
C ALA A 85 -0.91 6.90 5.34
N ASN A 86 -0.63 7.67 6.40
CA ASN A 86 0.68 7.72 7.04
C ASN A 86 1.06 6.40 7.73
N HIS A 87 0.09 5.60 8.18
CA HIS A 87 0.35 4.27 8.73
C HIS A 87 0.69 3.25 7.63
N TYR A 88 -0.01 3.27 6.49
CA TYR A 88 0.23 2.30 5.41
C TYR A 88 1.48 2.59 4.57
N ARG A 89 1.82 3.86 4.34
CA ARG A 89 2.94 4.24 3.45
C ARG A 89 4.29 3.60 3.84
N PRO A 90 4.72 3.61 5.12
CA PRO A 90 5.96 2.94 5.53
C PRO A 90 5.94 1.44 5.23
N ASN A 91 4.85 0.76 5.56
CA ASN A 91 4.71 -0.68 5.33
C ASN A 91 4.76 -1.03 3.83
N ILE A 92 4.11 -0.23 2.98
CA ILE A 92 4.16 -0.40 1.53
C ILE A 92 5.58 -0.20 0.99
N ILE A 93 6.30 0.82 1.47
CA ILE A 93 7.69 1.11 1.11
C ILE A 93 8.61 -0.05 1.51
N GLU A 94 8.50 -0.53 2.75
CA GLU A 94 9.29 -1.66 3.26
C GLU A 94 9.02 -2.95 2.48
N THR A 95 7.76 -3.20 2.12
CA THR A 95 7.39 -4.35 1.27
C THR A 95 8.01 -4.24 -0.11
N MET A 96 8.00 -3.05 -0.72
CA MET A 96 8.65 -2.80 -2.01
C MET A 96 10.17 -3.01 -1.94
N GLU A 97 10.84 -2.54 -0.88
CA GLU A 97 12.27 -2.78 -0.64
C GLU A 97 12.59 -4.27 -0.55
N THR A 98 11.74 -5.02 0.14
CA THR A 98 11.88 -6.47 0.30
C THR A 98 11.80 -7.17 -1.06
N ILE A 99 10.81 -6.82 -1.89
CA ILE A 99 10.67 -7.38 -3.25
C ILE A 99 11.87 -7.02 -4.13
N ILE A 100 12.38 -5.79 -4.04
CA ILE A 100 13.58 -5.38 -4.78
C ILE A 100 14.78 -6.24 -4.38
N ASN A 101 14.96 -6.49 -3.09
CA ASN A 101 16.04 -7.34 -2.59
C ASN A 101 15.91 -8.79 -3.07
N GLU A 102 14.69 -9.34 -3.14
CA GLU A 102 14.43 -10.67 -3.71
C GLU A 102 14.69 -10.72 -5.22
N LEU A 103 14.28 -9.70 -5.96
CA LEU A 103 14.55 -9.58 -7.39
C LEU A 103 16.05 -9.53 -7.66
N TYR A 104 16.79 -8.81 -6.81
CA TYR A 104 18.25 -8.72 -6.89
C TYR A 104 18.91 -10.06 -6.56
N SER A 105 18.53 -10.72 -5.47
CA SER A 105 19.11 -12.01 -5.07
C SER A 105 18.85 -13.11 -6.11
N ASN A 106 17.64 -13.17 -6.68
CA ASN A 106 17.29 -14.12 -7.74
C ASN A 106 18.06 -13.87 -9.04
N SER A 107 18.44 -12.63 -9.32
CA SER A 107 19.22 -12.26 -10.52
C SER A 107 20.69 -12.68 -10.47
N ASN A 108 21.22 -13.01 -9.28
CA ASN A 108 22.63 -13.39 -9.09
C ASN A 108 22.91 -14.88 -9.37
N SER A 109 21.94 -15.65 -9.90
CA SER A 109 22.14 -17.06 -10.26
C SER A 109 22.88 -17.21 -11.61
N ILE A 110 24.20 -17.24 -11.50
CA ILE A 110 25.25 -17.87 -12.33
C ILE A 110 25.48 -17.36 -13.78
N PHE A 111 24.53 -16.82 -14.56
CA PHE A 111 24.85 -16.44 -15.96
C PHE A 111 24.15 -15.21 -16.57
N ARG A 112 23.56 -14.31 -15.79
CA ARG A 112 22.93 -13.10 -16.36
C ARG A 112 23.48 -11.81 -15.75
N LYS A 113 23.83 -10.87 -16.63
CA LYS A 113 24.33 -9.53 -16.30
C LYS A 113 23.46 -8.91 -15.19
N LYS A 114 24.12 -8.54 -14.08
CA LYS A 114 23.58 -7.94 -12.84
C LYS A 114 22.61 -6.76 -13.01
N ASN A 115 22.53 -6.16 -14.20
CA ASN A 115 21.82 -4.92 -14.49
C ASN A 115 20.65 -5.07 -15.48
N GLN A 116 20.19 -6.29 -15.80
CA GLN A 116 19.20 -6.51 -16.87
C GLN A 116 17.88 -7.12 -16.42
N ASN A 117 17.52 -7.08 -15.14
CA ASN A 117 16.14 -7.38 -14.75
C ASN A 117 15.29 -6.10 -14.89
N PRO A 118 14.48 -5.94 -15.96
CA PRO A 118 13.68 -4.74 -16.17
C PRO A 118 12.69 -4.50 -15.03
N THR A 119 12.17 -5.56 -14.41
CA THR A 119 11.27 -5.48 -13.26
C THR A 119 11.99 -4.89 -12.04
N HIS A 120 13.25 -5.27 -11.78
CA HIS A 120 14.05 -4.70 -10.70
C HIS A 120 14.28 -3.19 -10.94
N THR A 121 14.72 -2.81 -12.13
CA THR A 121 14.96 -1.39 -12.47
C THR A 121 13.68 -0.57 -12.34
N ARG A 122 12.55 -1.09 -12.82
CA ARG A 122 11.23 -0.45 -12.68
C ARG A 122 10.84 -0.30 -11.20
N ALA A 123 11.00 -1.35 -10.40
CA ALA A 123 10.67 -1.33 -8.97
C ALA A 123 11.51 -0.30 -8.20
N VAL A 124 12.81 -0.21 -8.48
CA VAL A 124 13.70 0.81 -7.87
C VAL A 124 13.26 2.23 -8.26
N GLY A 125 12.85 2.44 -9.51
CA GLY A 125 12.29 3.73 -9.96
C GLY A 125 11.05 4.12 -9.17
N ILE A 126 10.08 3.19 -9.06
CA ILE A 126 8.84 3.40 -8.31
C ILE A 126 9.13 3.67 -6.83
N LEU A 127 10.03 2.90 -6.19
CA LEU A 127 10.40 3.11 -4.79
C LEU A 127 10.96 4.51 -4.56
N ARG A 128 11.79 5.02 -5.49
CA ARG A 128 12.34 6.38 -5.40
C ARG A 128 11.24 7.43 -5.46
N GLU A 129 10.28 7.28 -6.35
CA GLU A 129 9.11 8.16 -6.46
C GLU A 129 8.28 8.15 -5.17
N MET A 130 7.98 6.96 -4.63
CA MET A 130 7.24 6.80 -3.38
C MET A 130 7.91 7.55 -2.22
N LYS A 131 9.22 7.33 -2.02
CA LYS A 131 9.99 8.00 -0.96
C LYS A 131 10.01 9.51 -1.14
N HIS A 132 10.17 10.00 -2.37
CA HIS A 132 10.15 11.42 -2.66
C HIS A 132 8.80 12.06 -2.28
N LEU A 133 7.68 11.40 -2.59
CA LEU A 133 6.35 11.87 -2.23
C LEU A 133 6.14 11.92 -0.71
N VAL A 134 6.56 10.88 0.02
CA VAL A 134 6.46 10.87 1.49
C VAL A 134 7.27 12.02 2.11
N ASN A 135 8.52 12.17 1.71
CA ASN A 135 9.40 13.22 2.24
C ASN A 135 8.86 14.64 1.94
N SER A 136 8.31 14.85 0.73
CA SER A 136 7.71 16.11 0.34
C SER A 136 6.48 16.45 1.20
N THR A 137 5.63 15.45 1.49
CA THR A 137 4.45 15.65 2.34
C THR A 137 4.79 15.92 3.80
N ALA A 138 5.86 15.30 4.32
CA ALA A 138 6.34 15.56 5.68
C ALA A 138 6.83 17.01 5.84
N HIS A 139 7.63 17.49 4.89
CA HIS A 139 8.13 18.87 4.89
C HIS A 139 6.99 19.92 4.82
N LEU A 140 5.95 19.67 4.01
CA LEU A 140 4.77 20.54 3.92
C LEU A 140 3.97 20.57 5.23
N SER A 141 3.89 19.46 5.95
CA SER A 141 3.20 19.40 7.25
C SER A 141 3.94 20.17 8.34
N GLU A 142 5.28 20.11 8.34
CA GLU A 142 6.12 20.86 9.28
C GLU A 142 6.03 22.37 9.05
N LEU A 143 6.03 22.81 7.79
CA LEU A 143 5.84 24.22 7.44
C LEU A 143 4.47 24.74 7.89
N LYS A 144 3.38 24.00 7.62
CA LYS A 144 2.03 24.41 8.05
C LYS A 144 1.91 24.55 9.57
N GLY A 145 2.56 23.67 10.34
CA GLY A 145 2.61 23.77 11.80
C GLY A 145 3.29 25.05 12.29
N LYS A 146 4.39 25.47 11.64
CA LYS A 146 5.10 26.71 11.98
C LYS A 146 4.31 27.97 11.64
N PHE A 147 3.51 27.97 10.56
CA PHE A 147 2.71 29.13 10.17
C PHE A 147 1.42 29.30 10.97
N LEU A 148 0.79 28.21 11.42
CA LEU A 148 -0.46 28.27 12.20
C LEU A 148 -0.25 28.39 13.71
N GLY A 149 0.93 28.03 14.23
CA GLY A 149 1.27 28.11 15.66
C GLY A 149 1.39 29.54 16.22
N ASN A 150 1.41 30.57 15.38
CA ASN A 150 1.58 31.97 15.80
C ASN A 150 0.27 32.78 15.86
N TYR A 151 -0.90 32.17 15.57
CA TYR A 151 -2.19 32.86 15.56
C TYR A 151 -3.13 32.50 16.72
N LEU A 152 -2.63 31.80 17.74
CA LEU A 152 -3.43 31.36 18.91
C LEU A 152 -2.85 31.81 20.27
N ASN A 153 -2.08 32.90 20.31
CA ASN A 153 -1.75 33.59 21.56
C ASN A 153 -2.49 34.92 21.65
#